data_AF-A0A4R9J2J2-F1
#
_entry.id   AF-A0A4R9J2J2-F1
#
_cell.length_a   1.000
_cell.length_b   1.000
_cell.length_c   1.000
_cell.angle_alpha   90.00
_cell.angle_beta   90.00
_cell.angle_gamma   90.00
#
_symmetry.space_group_name_H-M   'P 1'
#
loop_
_entity.id
_entity.type
_entity.pdbx_description
1 polymer ?
#
loop_
_entity_poly.entity_id
_entity_poly.type
_entity_poly.pdbx_seq_one_letter_code
_entity_poly.pdbx_strand_id
1 'polypeptide(L)'
;MKLVKLSCLRSLLLLLLIPSSSFLFSQEDPHDRPKRLEILIPESAKDGPWSDDPNEFKDIDFLGDFSEGNSKQALERTEEYFSAALDGFRKVSDNIKSKREKEEGKVLDSERFPWQRKTRLENAERVWNRELTKARLDSVKNLSLAMKNLDKIANPNIRKSESFLELQAGVYREFIKHQYALKNFNQSAEFLEKYISLDPKFNDEAEPHRILSHCYERLYLSAKKSGHPEGMDYYKDRRKKHGILYAEKAYGRNSYEFKKVLELFARE
;
A
#
# COMPACT_ATOMS: atom_id res chain seq x y z
N MET A 1 20.75 41.50 48.41
CA MET A 1 21.94 42.33 48.73
C MET A 1 23.16 41.45 48.46
N LYS A 2 24.14 41.71 47.57
CA LYS A 2 24.66 42.91 46.93
C LYS A 2 25.11 42.59 45.48
N LEU A 3 25.04 43.62 44.63
CA LEU A 3 25.61 43.77 43.29
C LEU A 3 27.15 43.88 43.30
N VAL A 4 27.79 43.79 42.12
CA VAL A 4 28.76 44.75 41.51
C VAL A 4 29.83 44.01 40.64
N LYS A 5 29.73 44.06 39.29
CA LYS A 5 30.46 44.88 38.26
C LYS A 5 31.73 44.18 37.68
N LEU A 6 31.88 43.92 36.37
CA LEU A 6 32.02 44.75 35.14
C LEU A 6 33.49 45.02 34.74
N SER A 7 33.72 45.11 33.42
CA SER A 7 34.89 45.65 32.68
C SER A 7 36.00 44.65 32.31
N CYS A 8 36.72 44.70 31.18
CA CYS A 8 36.78 45.56 29.99
C CYS A 8 37.71 44.84 28.98
N LEU A 9 37.32 44.63 27.71
CA LEU A 9 37.78 45.37 26.51
C LEU A 9 39.26 45.19 26.05
N ARG A 10 39.37 44.63 24.82
CA ARG A 10 40.10 45.14 23.63
C ARG A 10 41.54 44.73 23.27
N SER A 11 41.69 44.67 21.93
CA SER A 11 42.88 44.78 21.07
C SER A 11 43.57 43.45 20.72
N LEU A 12 43.50 42.86 19.53
CA LEU A 12 43.71 43.36 18.15
C LEU A 12 45.17 43.79 17.92
N LEU A 13 45.99 42.92 17.32
CA LEU A 13 46.98 43.31 16.30
C LEU A 13 47.50 42.09 15.50
N LEU A 14 47.52 42.30 14.19
CA LEU A 14 47.90 41.41 13.10
C LEU A 14 49.36 41.69 12.69
N LEU A 15 49.91 40.79 11.87
CA LEU A 15 50.81 41.04 10.71
C LEU A 15 52.36 40.92 10.86
N LEU A 16 52.89 40.11 9.91
CA LEU A 16 54.13 40.21 9.12
C LEU A 16 55.33 39.34 9.59
N LEU A 17 55.64 38.22 8.89
CA LEU A 17 56.46 38.07 7.66
C LEU A 17 57.98 38.07 7.98
N ILE A 18 58.79 37.02 7.74
CA ILE A 18 59.45 36.66 6.46
C ILE A 18 60.39 35.42 6.68
N PRO A 19 60.83 34.71 5.61
CA PRO A 19 61.18 33.28 5.59
C PRO A 19 62.70 32.97 5.54
N SER A 20 63.08 31.69 5.61
CA SER A 20 64.40 31.22 5.15
C SER A 20 64.35 29.75 4.72
N SER A 21 64.66 29.52 3.45
CA SER A 21 64.87 28.22 2.83
C SER A 21 66.18 27.56 3.26
N SER A 22 66.22 26.24 3.35
CA SER A 22 67.38 25.43 2.96
C SER A 22 66.95 24.00 2.60
N PHE A 23 67.42 23.59 1.43
CA PHE A 23 67.25 22.31 0.76
C PHE A 23 67.81 21.13 1.58
N LEU A 24 67.16 19.97 1.50
CA LEU A 24 67.80 18.66 1.60
C LEU A 24 67.22 17.73 0.52
N PHE A 25 68.12 17.13 -0.24
CA PHE A 25 67.91 16.23 -1.37
C PHE A 25 67.63 14.79 -0.92
N SER A 26 67.06 14.01 -1.86
CA SER A 26 67.02 12.54 -1.95
C SER A 26 65.84 11.88 -1.20
N GLN A 27 64.90 11.20 -1.84
CA GLN A 27 65.06 10.01 -2.69
C GLN A 27 63.70 9.74 -3.38
N GLU A 28 63.68 9.55 -4.70
CA GLU A 28 62.46 9.28 -5.47
C GLU A 28 62.00 7.82 -5.34
N ASP A 29 60.73 7.63 -4.98
CA ASP A 29 60.07 6.33 -4.83
C ASP A 29 59.33 5.97 -6.14
N PRO A 30 59.42 4.75 -6.71
CA PRO A 30 58.93 4.43 -8.05
C PRO A 30 57.40 4.30 -8.20
N HIS A 31 56.63 4.60 -7.15
CA HIS A 31 55.18 4.37 -7.10
C HIS A 31 54.31 5.62 -7.30
N ASP A 32 54.90 6.82 -7.40
CA ASP A 32 54.17 8.05 -7.74
C ASP A 32 54.09 8.26 -9.25
N ARG A 33 53.24 7.46 -9.91
CA ARG A 33 52.59 7.89 -11.17
C ARG A 33 51.16 8.27 -10.83
N PRO A 34 50.70 9.51 -11.10
CA PRO A 34 49.30 9.84 -10.96
C PRO A 34 48.53 9.05 -12.01
N LYS A 35 47.93 7.93 -11.57
CA LYS A 35 46.88 7.24 -12.33
C LYS A 35 45.73 8.23 -12.43
N ARG A 36 45.67 8.97 -13.55
CA ARG A 36 44.51 9.80 -13.89
C ARG A 36 43.27 8.91 -13.79
N LEU A 37 42.37 9.26 -12.88
CA LEU A 37 41.07 8.60 -12.65
C LEU A 37 40.23 8.49 -13.93
N GLU A 38 40.56 9.27 -14.95
CA GLU A 38 39.92 9.32 -16.27
C GLU A 38 39.99 8.00 -17.06
N ILE A 39 40.92 7.07 -16.73
CA ILE A 39 41.06 5.79 -17.44
C ILE A 39 40.14 4.70 -16.86
N LEU A 40 39.51 4.93 -15.69
CA LEU A 40 38.66 3.94 -15.01
C LEU A 40 37.16 4.20 -15.16
N ILE A 41 36.75 5.29 -15.81
CA ILE A 41 35.34 5.57 -16.09
C ILE A 41 35.04 5.03 -17.49
N PRO A 42 34.24 3.95 -17.63
CA PRO A 42 33.85 3.48 -18.95
C PRO A 42 33.11 4.60 -19.71
N GLU A 43 33.50 4.89 -20.95
CA GLU A 43 32.87 5.92 -21.80
C GLU A 43 31.35 5.69 -22.03
N SER A 44 30.85 4.48 -21.72
CA SER A 44 29.42 4.14 -21.73
C SER A 44 28.60 4.78 -20.60
N ALA A 45 29.23 5.52 -19.67
CA ALA A 45 28.51 6.26 -18.62
C ALA A 45 27.74 7.49 -19.16
N LYS A 46 27.87 7.79 -20.46
CA LYS A 46 27.16 8.87 -21.15
C LYS A 46 25.72 8.53 -21.55
N ASP A 47 25.25 7.32 -21.29
CA ASP A 47 23.87 6.92 -21.57
C ASP A 47 23.11 6.79 -20.23
N GLY A 48 22.67 7.92 -19.67
CA GLY A 48 21.89 7.92 -18.45
C GLY A 48 20.96 9.12 -18.33
N PRO A 49 19.98 9.12 -17.42
CA PRO A 49 19.04 10.24 -17.25
C PRO A 49 19.71 11.58 -16.87
N TRP A 50 21.01 11.55 -16.57
CA TRP A 50 21.84 12.69 -16.19
C TRP A 50 22.68 13.24 -17.35
N SER A 51 22.70 12.56 -18.50
CA SER A 51 23.36 13.00 -19.74
C SER A 51 22.38 13.61 -20.75
N ASP A 52 21.07 13.49 -20.52
CA ASP A 52 20.05 14.15 -21.32
C ASP A 52 20.13 15.67 -21.06
N ASP A 53 20.19 16.47 -22.13
CA ASP A 53 20.26 17.93 -22.01
C ASP A 53 19.00 18.44 -21.29
N PRO A 54 19.13 19.16 -20.16
CA PRO A 54 17.97 19.61 -19.36
C PRO A 54 17.07 20.61 -20.10
N ASN A 55 17.49 21.07 -21.28
CA ASN A 55 16.75 21.98 -22.14
C ASN A 55 16.00 21.26 -23.27
N GLU A 56 16.21 19.96 -23.47
CA GLU A 56 15.51 19.16 -24.48
C GLU A 56 14.18 18.68 -23.89
N PHE A 57 13.10 19.39 -24.22
CA PHE A 57 11.75 18.91 -23.92
C PHE A 57 11.48 17.65 -24.75
N LYS A 58 11.41 16.49 -24.08
CA LYS A 58 10.86 15.29 -24.70
C LYS A 58 9.37 15.54 -24.91
N ASP A 59 8.96 15.69 -26.18
CA ASP A 59 7.55 15.80 -26.54
C ASP A 59 6.80 14.59 -25.98
N ILE A 60 5.91 14.84 -25.03
CA ILE A 60 5.06 13.80 -24.45
C ILE A 60 4.02 13.46 -25.51
N ASP A 61 4.00 12.22 -25.99
CA ASP A 61 2.99 11.76 -26.94
C ASP A 61 1.63 11.65 -26.24
N PHE A 62 0.92 12.78 -26.20
CA PHE A 62 -0.42 12.85 -25.64
C PHE A 62 -1.42 11.97 -26.40
N LEU A 63 -1.19 11.68 -27.69
CA LEU A 63 -2.13 10.95 -28.55
C LEU A 63 -1.99 9.43 -28.38
N GLY A 64 -0.80 8.95 -28.01
CA GLY A 64 -0.56 7.55 -27.66
C GLY A 64 -1.54 7.04 -26.60
N ASP A 65 -1.81 7.82 -25.54
CA ASP A 65 -2.69 7.44 -24.44
C ASP A 65 -4.18 7.37 -24.83
N PHE A 66 -4.59 8.06 -25.91
CA PHE A 66 -5.96 8.00 -26.45
C PHE A 66 -6.15 6.90 -27.51
N SER A 67 -5.07 6.35 -28.04
CA SER A 67 -5.15 5.32 -29.07
C SER A 67 -5.86 4.06 -28.56
N GLU A 68 -6.71 3.49 -29.41
CA GLU A 68 -7.43 2.25 -29.07
C GLU A 68 -6.47 1.06 -28.87
N GLY A 69 -5.36 1.03 -29.62
CA GLY A 69 -4.34 -0.02 -29.50
C GLY A 69 -3.67 -0.04 -28.14
N ASN A 70 -3.22 1.13 -27.64
CA ASN A 70 -2.60 1.21 -26.30
C ASN A 70 -3.61 0.92 -25.20
N SER A 71 -4.87 1.34 -25.37
CA SER A 71 -5.94 1.03 -24.42
C SER A 71 -6.22 -0.47 -24.35
N LYS A 72 -6.24 -1.19 -25.49
CA LYS A 72 -6.38 -2.65 -25.52
C LYS A 72 -5.20 -3.36 -24.85
N GLN A 73 -3.97 -2.93 -25.16
CA GLN A 73 -2.78 -3.49 -24.50
C GLN A 73 -2.78 -3.24 -22.98
N ALA A 74 -3.26 -2.07 -22.54
CA ALA A 74 -3.39 -1.77 -21.11
C ALA A 74 -4.45 -2.64 -20.43
N LEU A 75 -5.56 -2.95 -21.13
CA LEU A 75 -6.57 -3.88 -20.66
C LEU A 75 -6.03 -5.30 -20.52
N GLU A 76 -5.38 -5.83 -21.56
CA GLU A 76 -4.76 -7.16 -21.53
C GLU A 76 -3.78 -7.30 -20.37
N ARG A 77 -2.88 -6.31 -20.20
CA ARG A 77 -1.96 -6.27 -19.05
C ARG A 77 -2.69 -6.21 -17.71
N THR A 78 -3.82 -5.50 -17.63
CA THR A 78 -4.63 -5.45 -16.41
C THR A 78 -5.21 -6.82 -16.09
N GLU A 79 -5.75 -7.52 -17.08
CA GLU A 79 -6.29 -8.88 -16.94
C GLU A 79 -5.20 -9.89 -16.54
N GLU A 80 -3.99 -9.77 -17.10
CA GLU A 80 -2.83 -10.57 -16.69
C GLU A 80 -2.48 -10.36 -15.21
N TYR A 81 -2.38 -9.11 -14.75
CA TYR A 81 -2.09 -8.83 -13.34
C TYR A 81 -3.22 -9.27 -12.41
N PHE A 82 -4.47 -9.09 -12.83
CA PHE A 82 -5.65 -9.50 -12.07
C PHE A 82 -5.74 -11.02 -11.92
N SER A 83 -5.59 -11.76 -13.02
CA SER A 83 -5.57 -13.23 -13.00
C SER A 83 -4.37 -13.77 -12.20
N ALA A 84 -3.18 -13.19 -12.37
CA ALA A 84 -2.01 -13.55 -11.57
C ALA A 84 -2.22 -13.34 -10.07
N ALA A 85 -2.91 -12.26 -9.67
CA ALA A 85 -3.24 -12.01 -8.26
C ALA A 85 -4.19 -13.06 -7.69
N LEU A 86 -5.22 -13.46 -8.45
CA LEU A 86 -6.21 -14.46 -8.06
C LEU A 86 -5.59 -15.86 -7.97
N ASP A 87 -4.91 -16.28 -9.01
CA ASP A 87 -4.34 -17.62 -9.10
C ASP A 87 -3.18 -17.79 -8.13
N GLY A 88 -2.35 -16.76 -7.96
CA GLY A 88 -1.27 -16.74 -6.97
C GLY A 88 -1.80 -16.98 -5.55
N PHE A 89 -2.86 -16.26 -5.17
CA PHE A 89 -3.48 -16.43 -3.85
C PHE A 89 -4.15 -17.79 -3.68
N ARG A 90 -4.92 -18.24 -4.68
CA ARG A 90 -5.62 -19.54 -4.65
C ARG A 90 -4.64 -20.70 -4.47
N LYS A 91 -3.56 -20.72 -5.24
CA LYS A 91 -2.50 -21.75 -5.14
C LYS A 91 -1.91 -21.84 -3.73
N VAL A 92 -1.58 -20.70 -3.12
CA VAL A 92 -1.02 -20.69 -1.76
C VAL A 92 -2.06 -21.11 -0.73
N SER A 93 -3.29 -20.60 -0.85
CA SER A 93 -4.41 -20.97 0.03
C SER A 93 -4.68 -22.47 0.02
N ASP A 94 -4.76 -23.09 -1.16
CA ASP A 94 -5.05 -24.52 -1.28
C ASP A 94 -3.87 -25.39 -0.85
N ASN A 95 -2.63 -24.95 -1.10
CA ASN A 95 -1.45 -25.59 -0.53
C ASN A 95 -1.47 -25.56 1.01
N ILE A 96 -1.85 -24.43 1.63
CA ILE A 96 -1.99 -24.31 3.08
C ILE A 96 -3.09 -25.25 3.62
N LYS A 97 -4.25 -25.33 2.95
CA LYS A 97 -5.31 -26.28 3.34
C LYS A 97 -4.80 -27.73 3.31
N SER A 98 -4.11 -28.13 2.24
CA SER A 98 -3.51 -29.46 2.13
C SER A 98 -2.47 -29.72 3.22
N LYS A 99 -1.62 -28.72 3.55
CA LYS A 99 -0.67 -28.81 4.67
C LYS A 99 -1.40 -28.98 6.00
N ARG A 100 -2.50 -28.26 6.23
CA ARG A 100 -3.31 -28.36 7.46
C ARG A 100 -3.91 -29.75 7.63
N GLU A 101 -4.54 -30.30 6.60
CA GLU A 101 -5.11 -31.65 6.62
C GLU A 101 -4.02 -32.72 6.88
N LYS A 102 -2.87 -32.60 6.21
CA LYS A 102 -1.72 -33.50 6.43
C LYS A 102 -1.17 -33.42 7.86
N GLU A 103 -1.16 -32.23 8.45
CA GLU A 103 -0.62 -32.01 9.79
C GLU A 103 -1.58 -32.45 10.89
N GLU A 104 -2.88 -32.30 10.68
CA GLU A 104 -3.94 -32.77 11.58
C GLU A 104 -4.04 -34.31 11.59
N GLY A 105 -3.83 -34.93 10.42
CA GLY A 105 -3.81 -36.39 10.25
C GLY A 105 -2.55 -37.07 10.79
N LYS A 106 -1.48 -36.34 11.12
CA LYS A 106 -0.28 -36.90 11.75
C LYS A 106 -0.56 -37.26 13.20
N VAL A 107 -0.42 -38.54 13.51
CA VAL A 107 -0.29 -39.06 14.87
C VAL A 107 1.19 -39.36 15.08
N LEU A 108 1.80 -38.66 16.03
CA LEU A 108 3.22 -38.78 16.36
C LEU A 108 3.35 -39.51 17.69
N ASP A 109 4.11 -40.60 17.71
CA ASP A 109 4.35 -41.38 18.94
C ASP A 109 5.08 -40.57 20.04
N SER A 110 5.79 -39.50 19.64
CA SER A 110 6.44 -38.57 20.56
C SER A 110 5.46 -37.65 21.31
N GLU A 111 4.23 -37.48 20.81
CA GLU A 111 3.20 -36.63 21.41
C GLU A 111 2.39 -37.40 22.45
N ARG A 112 2.99 -37.63 23.62
CA ARG A 112 2.33 -38.32 24.74
C ARG A 112 1.22 -37.49 25.37
N PHE A 113 1.35 -36.17 25.39
CA PHE A 113 0.39 -35.28 26.05
C PHE A 113 -0.38 -34.40 25.05
N PRO A 114 -1.68 -34.14 25.28
CA PRO A 114 -2.52 -33.33 24.38
C PRO A 114 -2.00 -31.90 24.13
N TRP A 115 -1.33 -31.30 25.11
CA TRP A 115 -0.79 -29.95 24.99
C TRP A 115 0.39 -29.86 24.01
N GLN A 116 1.16 -30.96 23.84
CA GLN A 116 2.26 -31.03 22.87
C GLN A 116 1.71 -30.96 21.44
N ARG A 117 0.67 -31.77 21.16
CA ARG A 117 -0.07 -31.73 19.90
C ARG A 117 -0.65 -30.34 19.62
N LYS A 118 -1.29 -29.73 20.63
CA LYS A 118 -1.82 -28.36 20.51
C LYS A 118 -0.72 -27.35 20.16
N THR A 119 0.43 -27.44 20.83
CA THR A 119 1.57 -26.54 20.60
C THR A 119 2.14 -26.69 19.19
N ARG A 120 2.28 -27.92 18.68
CA ARG A 120 2.70 -28.18 17.30
C ARG A 120 1.74 -27.55 16.30
N LEU A 121 0.43 -27.82 16.44
CA LEU A 121 -0.59 -27.27 15.54
C LEU A 121 -0.61 -25.74 15.58
N GLU A 122 -0.51 -25.12 16.75
CA GLU A 122 -0.40 -23.66 16.86
C GLU A 122 0.87 -23.10 16.18
N ASN A 123 2.01 -23.78 16.33
CA ASN A 123 3.25 -23.37 15.67
C ASN A 123 3.16 -23.48 14.15
N ALA A 124 2.59 -24.57 13.64
CA ALA A 124 2.33 -24.76 12.22
C ALA A 124 1.37 -23.69 11.68
N GLU A 125 0.28 -23.43 12.41
CA GLU A 125 -0.72 -22.41 12.06
C GLU A 125 -0.12 -21.00 12.05
N ARG A 126 0.82 -20.67 12.96
CA ARG A 126 1.56 -19.40 12.90
C ARG A 126 2.40 -19.27 11.63
N VAL A 127 3.05 -20.34 11.19
CA VAL A 127 3.84 -20.35 9.95
C VAL A 127 2.93 -20.17 8.74
N TRP A 128 1.82 -20.92 8.67
CA TRP A 128 0.88 -20.80 7.55
C TRP A 128 0.20 -19.44 7.50
N ASN A 129 -0.14 -18.84 8.64
CA ASN A 129 -0.70 -17.48 8.67
C ASN A 129 0.29 -16.44 8.14
N ARG A 130 1.60 -16.60 8.38
CA ARG A 130 2.63 -15.72 7.78
C ARG A 130 2.72 -15.93 6.27
N GLU A 131 2.70 -17.18 5.81
CA GLU A 131 2.69 -17.53 4.37
C GLU A 131 1.45 -16.95 3.67
N LEU A 132 0.27 -17.07 4.28
CA LEU A 132 -0.99 -16.51 3.78
C LEU A 132 -0.95 -14.97 3.75
N THR A 133 -0.40 -14.34 4.80
CA THR A 133 -0.25 -12.89 4.87
C THR A 133 0.68 -12.39 3.75
N LYS A 134 1.80 -13.08 3.51
CA LYS A 134 2.72 -12.76 2.42
C LYS A 134 2.02 -12.88 1.07
N ALA A 135 1.30 -13.97 0.82
CA ALA A 135 0.54 -14.15 -0.41
C ALA A 135 -0.52 -13.04 -0.61
N ARG A 136 -1.19 -12.58 0.46
CA ARG A 136 -2.11 -11.44 0.37
C ARG A 136 -1.40 -10.16 -0.06
N LEU A 137 -0.22 -9.86 0.51
CA LEU A 137 0.56 -8.68 0.13
C LEU A 137 1.03 -8.74 -1.33
N ASP A 138 1.44 -9.92 -1.81
CA ASP A 138 1.83 -10.13 -3.20
C ASP A 138 0.63 -9.93 -4.15
N SER A 139 -0.56 -10.44 -3.80
CA SER A 139 -1.79 -10.17 -4.55
C SER A 139 -2.17 -8.69 -4.54
N VAL A 140 -2.07 -8.00 -3.39
CA VAL A 140 -2.31 -6.56 -3.30
C VAL A 140 -1.37 -5.77 -4.21
N LYS A 141 -0.10 -6.18 -4.32
CA LYS A 141 0.87 -5.56 -5.24
C LYS A 141 0.43 -5.71 -6.70
N ASN A 142 0.06 -6.91 -7.11
CA ASN A 142 -0.42 -7.16 -8.48
C ASN A 142 -1.70 -6.40 -8.79
N LEU A 143 -2.65 -6.36 -7.86
CA LEU A 143 -3.88 -5.57 -7.99
C LEU A 143 -3.59 -4.07 -8.07
N SER A 144 -2.58 -3.58 -7.35
CA SER A 144 -2.15 -2.18 -7.44
C SER A 144 -1.54 -1.84 -8.81
N LEU A 145 -0.80 -2.77 -9.41
CA LEU A 145 -0.31 -2.64 -10.79
C LEU A 145 -1.44 -2.67 -11.81
N ALA A 146 -2.43 -3.53 -11.61
CA ALA A 146 -3.65 -3.58 -12.43
C ALA A 146 -4.39 -2.23 -12.38
N MET A 147 -4.61 -1.66 -11.19
CA MET A 147 -5.22 -0.33 -11.03
C MET A 147 -4.41 0.77 -11.73
N LYS A 148 -3.08 0.76 -11.58
CA LYS A 148 -2.22 1.73 -12.27
C LYS A 148 -2.32 1.63 -13.79
N ASN A 149 -2.58 0.46 -14.36
CA ASN A 149 -2.77 0.29 -15.79
C ASN A 149 -4.17 0.73 -16.23
N LEU A 150 -5.21 0.48 -15.43
CA LEU A 150 -6.54 1.03 -15.68
C LEU A 150 -6.55 2.56 -15.72
N ASP A 151 -5.77 3.21 -14.84
CA ASP A 151 -5.68 4.66 -14.79
C ASP A 151 -5.09 5.28 -16.07
N LYS A 152 -4.19 4.55 -16.77
CA LYS A 152 -3.58 4.99 -18.04
C LYS A 152 -4.57 5.03 -19.20
N ILE A 153 -5.67 4.29 -19.12
CA ILE A 153 -6.66 4.25 -20.19
C ILE A 153 -7.43 5.57 -20.15
N ALA A 154 -7.09 6.51 -21.02
CA ALA A 154 -7.71 7.84 -21.10
C ALA A 154 -8.92 7.89 -22.04
N ASN A 155 -9.07 6.89 -22.94
CA ASN A 155 -10.12 6.88 -23.94
C ASN A 155 -11.54 6.78 -23.31
N PRO A 156 -12.41 7.78 -23.53
CA PRO A 156 -13.73 7.85 -22.88
C PRO A 156 -14.70 6.77 -23.35
N ASN A 157 -14.56 6.26 -24.58
CA ASN A 157 -15.45 5.23 -25.11
C ASN A 157 -15.21 3.89 -24.39
N ILE A 158 -13.95 3.58 -24.11
CA ILE A 158 -13.56 2.36 -23.40
C ILE A 158 -13.92 2.48 -21.92
N ARG A 159 -13.71 3.64 -21.29
CA ARG A 159 -14.08 3.85 -19.87
C ARG A 159 -15.57 3.68 -19.57
N LYS A 160 -16.43 4.02 -20.53
CA LYS A 160 -17.89 3.85 -20.41
C LYS A 160 -18.37 2.44 -20.76
N SER A 161 -17.49 1.60 -21.31
CA SER A 161 -17.82 0.22 -21.65
C SER A 161 -18.14 -0.57 -20.37
N GLU A 162 -19.19 -1.38 -20.42
CA GLU A 162 -19.58 -2.25 -19.31
C GLU A 162 -18.44 -3.19 -18.92
N SER A 163 -17.73 -3.77 -19.88
CA SER A 163 -16.59 -4.65 -19.63
C SER A 163 -15.46 -3.97 -18.85
N PHE A 164 -15.22 -2.68 -19.11
CA PHE A 164 -14.22 -1.91 -18.37
C PHE A 164 -14.66 -1.68 -16.93
N LEU A 165 -15.91 -1.27 -16.73
CA LEU A 165 -16.49 -1.05 -15.39
C LEU A 165 -16.52 -2.34 -14.57
N GLU A 166 -16.87 -3.48 -15.19
CA GLU A 166 -16.86 -4.79 -14.52
C GLU A 166 -15.44 -5.25 -14.14
N LEU A 167 -14.45 -5.04 -15.00
CA LEU A 167 -13.06 -5.34 -14.69
C LEU A 167 -12.54 -4.46 -13.55
N GLN A 168 -12.79 -3.14 -13.61
CA GLN A 168 -12.43 -2.20 -12.55
C GLN A 168 -13.10 -2.56 -11.22
N ALA A 169 -14.40 -2.87 -11.26
CA ALA A 169 -15.16 -3.35 -10.12
C ALA A 169 -14.59 -4.67 -9.56
N GLY A 170 -14.20 -5.61 -10.43
CA GLY A 170 -13.54 -6.86 -10.06
C GLY A 170 -12.22 -6.65 -9.33
N VAL A 171 -11.36 -5.78 -9.87
CA VAL A 171 -10.09 -5.40 -9.24
C VAL A 171 -10.31 -4.78 -7.87
N TYR A 172 -11.26 -3.85 -7.75
CA TYR A 172 -11.59 -3.22 -6.46
C TYR A 172 -12.14 -4.22 -5.45
N ARG A 173 -13.07 -5.10 -5.84
CA ARG A 173 -13.63 -6.12 -4.93
C ARG A 173 -12.56 -7.01 -4.32
N GLU A 174 -11.66 -7.54 -5.15
CA GLU A 174 -10.60 -8.41 -4.66
C GLU A 174 -9.57 -7.63 -3.82
N PHE A 175 -9.22 -6.42 -4.24
CA PHE A 175 -8.34 -5.55 -3.46
C PHE A 175 -8.91 -5.28 -2.07
N ILE A 176 -10.19 -4.91 -1.98
CA ILE A 176 -10.91 -4.67 -0.73
C ILE A 176 -10.90 -5.94 0.13
N LYS A 177 -11.18 -7.12 -0.43
CA LYS A 177 -11.16 -8.40 0.33
C LYS A 177 -9.78 -8.67 0.95
N HIS A 178 -8.70 -8.44 0.21
CA HIS A 178 -7.35 -8.62 0.72
C HIS A 178 -7.00 -7.60 1.80
N GLN A 179 -7.29 -6.31 1.57
CA GLN A 179 -7.01 -5.24 2.54
C GLN A 179 -7.82 -5.38 3.83
N TYR A 180 -9.09 -5.76 3.70
CA TYR A 180 -9.98 -6.01 4.83
C TYR A 180 -9.48 -7.18 5.68
N ALA A 181 -9.03 -8.28 5.05
CA ALA A 181 -8.43 -9.41 5.75
C ALA A 181 -7.13 -9.04 6.49
N LEU A 182 -6.36 -8.08 5.95
CA LEU A 182 -5.16 -7.52 6.59
C LEU A 182 -5.47 -6.50 7.69
N LYS A 183 -6.76 -6.20 7.95
CA LYS A 183 -7.23 -5.19 8.93
C LYS A 183 -6.85 -3.75 8.57
N ASN A 184 -6.60 -3.48 7.29
CA ASN A 184 -6.36 -2.14 6.77
C ASN A 184 -7.70 -1.44 6.48
N PHE A 185 -8.42 -1.07 7.55
CA PHE A 185 -9.80 -0.56 7.45
C PHE A 185 -9.90 0.79 6.73
N ASN A 186 -8.89 1.66 6.84
CA ASN A 186 -8.92 2.96 6.16
C ASN A 186 -8.88 2.80 4.63
N GLN A 187 -7.86 2.08 4.12
CA GLN A 187 -7.74 1.79 2.69
C GLN A 187 -8.95 1.00 2.18
N SER A 188 -9.45 0.05 2.97
CA SER A 188 -10.65 -0.71 2.59
C SER A 188 -11.87 0.19 2.44
N ALA A 189 -12.07 1.17 3.34
CA ALA A 189 -13.18 2.11 3.27
C ALA A 189 -13.09 3.04 2.04
N GLU A 190 -11.92 3.61 1.78
CA GLU A 190 -11.69 4.49 0.62
C GLU A 190 -12.01 3.79 -0.70
N PHE A 191 -11.54 2.54 -0.88
CA PHE A 191 -11.80 1.78 -2.10
C PHE A 191 -13.24 1.27 -2.19
N LEU A 192 -13.90 0.99 -1.07
CA LEU A 192 -15.33 0.65 -1.05
C LEU A 192 -16.20 1.83 -1.48
N GLU A 193 -15.90 3.05 -1.03
CA GLU A 193 -16.62 4.25 -1.51
C GLU A 193 -16.41 4.46 -3.01
N LYS A 194 -15.18 4.24 -3.51
CA LYS A 194 -14.89 4.27 -4.95
C LYS A 194 -15.69 3.22 -5.71
N TYR A 195 -15.72 1.97 -5.24
CA TYR A 195 -16.48 0.88 -5.85
C TYR A 195 -17.97 1.21 -5.98
N ILE A 196 -18.58 1.72 -4.90
CA ILE A 196 -19.99 2.11 -4.87
C ILE A 196 -20.27 3.29 -5.83
N SER A 197 -19.29 4.18 -6.02
CA SER A 197 -19.42 5.32 -6.92
C SER A 197 -19.25 5.00 -8.41
N LEU A 198 -18.80 3.78 -8.76
CA LEU A 198 -18.58 3.40 -10.17
C LEU A 198 -19.89 3.29 -10.95
N ASP A 199 -20.86 2.58 -10.41
CA ASP A 199 -22.15 2.32 -11.05
C ASP A 199 -23.25 2.16 -9.98
N PRO A 200 -24.47 2.72 -10.19
CA PRO A 200 -25.61 2.51 -9.31
C PRO A 200 -25.88 1.04 -8.96
N LYS A 201 -25.61 0.10 -9.88
CA LYS A 201 -25.73 -1.35 -9.68
C LYS A 201 -24.92 -1.82 -8.46
N PHE A 202 -23.72 -1.28 -8.26
CA PHE A 202 -22.84 -1.67 -7.15
C PHE A 202 -23.26 -1.03 -5.82
N ASN A 203 -23.94 0.12 -5.85
CA ASN A 203 -24.53 0.74 -4.67
C ASN A 203 -25.79 0.01 -4.18
N ASP A 204 -26.47 -0.72 -5.07
CA ASP A 204 -27.63 -1.52 -4.69
C ASP A 204 -27.27 -2.84 -3.98
N GLU A 205 -26.00 -3.25 -4.03
CA GLU A 205 -25.50 -4.41 -3.30
C GLU A 205 -25.46 -4.15 -1.78
N ALA A 206 -25.97 -5.11 -0.99
CA ALA A 206 -25.97 -4.98 0.47
C ALA A 206 -24.56 -5.16 1.09
N GLU A 207 -23.77 -6.09 0.58
CA GLU A 207 -22.48 -6.47 1.18
C GLU A 207 -21.46 -5.32 1.29
N PRO A 208 -21.25 -4.46 0.27
CA PRO A 208 -20.36 -3.30 0.38
C PRO A 208 -20.71 -2.39 1.55
N HIS A 209 -22.01 -2.14 1.78
CA HIS A 209 -22.47 -1.32 2.91
C HIS A 209 -22.23 -1.99 4.26
N ARG A 210 -22.37 -3.32 4.35
CA ARG A 210 -22.03 -4.09 5.55
C ARG A 210 -20.55 -3.94 5.91
N ILE A 211 -19.67 -4.11 4.92
CA ILE A 211 -18.23 -4.00 5.12
C ILE A 211 -17.84 -2.56 5.46
N LEU A 212 -18.42 -1.56 4.78
CA LEU A 212 -18.20 -0.14 5.10
C LEU A 212 -18.60 0.21 6.53
N SER A 213 -19.79 -0.21 6.96
CA SER A 213 -20.25 0.02 8.33
C SER A 213 -19.27 -0.56 9.34
N HIS A 214 -18.74 -1.76 9.08
CA HIS A 214 -17.74 -2.37 9.96
C HIS A 214 -16.39 -1.63 9.90
N CYS A 215 -15.91 -1.21 8.73
CA CYS A 215 -14.69 -0.42 8.59
C CYS A 215 -14.79 0.88 9.39
N TYR A 216 -15.89 1.63 9.26
CA TYR A 216 -16.10 2.86 10.02
C TYR A 216 -16.24 2.63 11.53
N GLU A 217 -16.84 1.52 11.96
CA GLU A 217 -16.84 1.16 13.39
C GLU A 217 -15.42 0.96 13.92
N ARG A 218 -14.56 0.26 13.17
CA ARG A 218 -13.17 0.05 13.57
C ARG A 218 -12.37 1.35 13.60
N LEU A 219 -12.62 2.25 12.64
CA LEU A 219 -12.00 3.57 12.59
C LEU A 219 -12.48 4.47 13.73
N TYR A 220 -13.77 4.47 14.05
CA TYR A 220 -14.36 5.15 15.20
C TYR A 220 -13.72 4.68 16.52
N LEU A 221 -13.63 3.37 16.75
CA LEU A 221 -12.97 2.81 17.93
C LEU A 221 -11.49 3.18 18.01
N SER A 222 -10.81 3.31 16.87
CA SER A 222 -9.43 3.78 16.81
C SER A 222 -9.32 5.27 17.16
N ALA A 223 -10.18 6.12 16.59
CA ALA A 223 -10.23 7.56 16.84
C ALA A 223 -10.56 7.87 18.31
N LYS A 224 -11.47 7.09 18.91
CA LYS A 224 -11.81 7.16 20.33
C LYS A 224 -10.62 6.84 21.22
N LYS A 225 -9.77 5.88 20.84
CA LYS A 225 -8.54 5.55 21.58
C LYS A 225 -7.46 6.62 21.41
N SER A 226 -7.37 7.24 20.25
CA SER A 226 -6.38 8.29 19.98
C SER A 226 -6.80 9.68 20.46
N GLY A 227 -8.05 9.86 20.89
CA GLY A 227 -8.56 11.13 21.43
C GLY A 227 -8.77 12.21 20.37
N HIS A 228 -9.13 11.84 19.13
CA HIS A 228 -9.36 12.80 18.04
C HIS A 228 -10.87 13.01 17.80
N PRO A 229 -11.48 14.11 18.29
CA PRO A 229 -12.93 14.27 18.32
C PRO A 229 -13.56 14.45 16.93
N GLU A 230 -12.91 15.19 16.03
CA GLU A 230 -13.46 15.47 14.69
C GLU A 230 -13.59 14.18 13.83
N GLY A 231 -12.56 13.32 13.88
CA GLY A 231 -12.63 12.01 13.23
C GLY A 231 -13.66 11.08 13.87
N MET A 232 -13.96 11.24 15.16
CA MET A 232 -14.92 10.41 15.87
C MET A 232 -16.34 10.61 15.35
N ASP A 233 -16.79 11.86 15.25
CA ASP A 233 -18.13 12.18 14.76
C ASP A 233 -18.28 11.80 13.28
N TYR A 234 -17.25 12.10 12.47
CA TYR A 234 -17.22 11.71 11.06
C TYR A 234 -17.43 10.20 10.84
N TYR A 235 -16.69 9.36 11.58
CA TYR A 235 -16.83 7.90 11.46
C TYR A 235 -18.14 7.38 12.05
N LYS A 236 -18.66 8.00 13.12
CA LYS A 236 -19.96 7.63 13.72
C LYS A 236 -21.11 7.82 12.72
N ASP A 237 -21.13 8.96 12.03
CA ASP A 237 -22.17 9.27 11.05
C ASP A 237 -22.12 8.35 9.84
N ARG A 238 -20.91 8.09 9.32
CA ARG A 238 -20.70 7.16 8.19
C ARG A 238 -21.08 5.73 8.55
N ARG A 239 -20.72 5.27 9.75
CA ARG A 239 -21.16 3.97 10.29
C ARG A 239 -22.68 3.88 10.30
N LYS A 240 -23.37 4.87 10.85
CA LYS A 240 -24.84 4.90 10.92
C LYS A 240 -25.46 4.89 9.53
N LYS A 241 -24.97 5.74 8.62
CA LYS A 241 -25.45 5.80 7.23
C LYS A 241 -25.38 4.43 6.54
N HIS A 242 -24.19 3.80 6.54
CA HIS A 242 -24.01 2.53 5.84
C HIS A 242 -24.67 1.35 6.57
N GLY A 243 -24.78 1.39 7.90
CA GLY A 243 -25.54 0.39 8.67
C GLY A 243 -27.03 0.40 8.33
N ILE A 244 -27.63 1.58 8.20
CA ILE A 244 -29.05 1.72 7.79
C ILE A 244 -29.24 1.28 6.33
N LEU A 245 -28.35 1.71 5.42
CA LEU A 245 -28.41 1.30 4.01
C LEU A 245 -28.28 -0.21 3.85
N TYR A 246 -27.37 -0.85 4.60
CA TYR A 246 -27.27 -2.31 4.62
C TYR A 246 -28.58 -2.97 5.04
N ALA A 247 -29.16 -2.52 6.16
CA ALA A 247 -30.41 -3.09 6.66
C ALA A 247 -31.58 -2.88 5.68
N GLU A 248 -31.63 -1.71 5.02
CA GLU A 248 -32.61 -1.42 3.99
C GLU A 248 -32.48 -2.36 2.79
N LYS A 249 -31.26 -2.56 2.27
CA LYS A 249 -31.00 -3.38 1.09
C LYS A 249 -31.10 -4.88 1.37
N ALA A 250 -30.71 -5.33 2.57
CA ALA A 250 -30.72 -6.74 2.94
C ALA A 250 -32.10 -7.25 3.39
N TYR A 251 -32.83 -6.46 4.19
CA TYR A 251 -34.09 -6.90 4.80
C TYR A 251 -35.32 -6.14 4.29
N GLY A 252 -35.14 -4.96 3.69
CA GLY A 252 -36.23 -4.08 3.27
C GLY A 252 -36.76 -3.19 4.40
N ARG A 253 -37.31 -2.02 4.04
CA ARG A 253 -37.77 -0.98 4.98
C ARG A 253 -38.86 -1.42 5.96
N ASN A 254 -39.66 -2.42 5.58
CA ASN A 254 -40.79 -2.88 6.39
C ASN A 254 -40.43 -4.02 7.36
N SER A 255 -39.21 -4.55 7.28
CA SER A 255 -38.75 -5.65 8.13
C SER A 255 -38.61 -5.25 9.60
N TYR A 256 -38.71 -6.25 10.49
CA TYR A 256 -38.49 -6.07 11.92
C TYR A 256 -37.03 -5.68 12.20
N GLU A 257 -36.10 -6.30 11.47
CA GLU A 257 -34.66 -6.10 11.54
C GLU A 257 -34.28 -4.66 11.22
N PHE A 258 -34.85 -4.08 10.15
CA PHE A 258 -34.61 -2.68 9.80
C PHE A 258 -35.08 -1.71 10.89
N LYS A 259 -36.29 -1.93 11.44
CA LYS A 259 -36.82 -1.11 12.53
C LYS A 259 -35.95 -1.18 13.78
N LYS A 260 -35.46 -2.38 14.12
CA LYS A 260 -34.56 -2.59 15.26
C LYS A 260 -33.21 -1.90 15.05
N VAL A 261 -32.65 -1.94 13.84
CA VAL A 261 -31.41 -1.22 13.51
C VAL A 261 -31.59 0.29 13.66
N LEU A 262 -32.71 0.84 13.18
CA LEU A 262 -33.03 2.26 13.37
C LEU A 262 -33.16 2.63 14.85
N GLU A 263 -33.82 1.79 15.64
CA GLU A 263 -33.97 2.03 17.08
C GLU A 263 -32.61 2.03 17.80
N LEU A 264 -31.70 1.10 17.46
CA LEU A 264 -30.36 1.05 18.03
C LEU A 264 -29.57 2.32 17.72
N PHE A 265 -29.58 2.78 16.46
CA PHE A 265 -28.89 4.01 16.06
C PHE A 265 -29.57 5.30 16.51
N ALA A 266 -30.81 5.23 17.02
CA ALA A 266 -31.50 6.37 17.64
C ALA A 266 -31.18 6.50 19.13
N ARG A 267 -30.77 5.40 19.79
CA ARG A 267 -30.39 5.38 21.21
C ARG A 267 -28.93 5.77 21.47
N GLU A 268 -28.07 5.66 20.46
CA GLU A 268 -26.65 6.07 20.48
C GLU A 268 -26.41 7.53 20.07
#